data_AF-A0A6C0D2E8-F1
#
_entry.id   AF-A0A6C0D2E8-F1
#
_cell.length_a   1.000
_cell.length_b   1.000
_cell.length_c   1.000
_cell.angle_alpha   90.00
_cell.angle_beta   90.00
_cell.angle_gamma   90.00
#
_symmetry.space_group_name_H-M   'P 1'
#
loop_
_entity.id
_entity.type
_entity.pdbx_description
1 polymer ?
#
loop_
_entity_poly.entity_id
_entity_poly.type
_entity_poly.pdbx_seq_one_letter_code
_entity_poly.pdbx_strand_id
1 'polypeptide(L)'
;MDVEEIIINLKILEKLDKNQKLVTRGSYLNIENRSLVPEFVRRWNRQDNRHESIKKINSVINFAMAYIKEHPDDTTFNVKEYLENSKTGISNLKETYSICTQTCSRLDVLIDKINNFLEDK
;
A
#
# COMPACT_ATOMS: atom_id res chain seq x y z
N MET A 1 0.33 4.18 14.59
CA MET A 1 0.91 2.87 14.23
C MET A 1 2.29 2.84 14.83
N ASP A 2 2.67 1.73 15.44
CA ASP A 2 4.06 1.55 15.89
C ASP A 2 5.01 1.38 14.68
N VAL A 3 6.30 1.62 14.87
CA VAL A 3 7.31 1.51 13.80
C VAL A 3 7.34 0.11 13.19
N GLU A 4 7.22 -0.95 14.00
CA GLU A 4 7.18 -2.32 13.50
C GLU A 4 5.95 -2.54 12.61
N GLU A 5 4.80 -2.00 13.01
CA GLU A 5 3.56 -2.07 12.24
C GLU A 5 3.69 -1.35 10.89
N ILE A 6 4.37 -0.20 10.85
CA ILE A 6 4.67 0.54 9.62
C ILE A 6 5.54 -0.33 8.70
N ILE A 7 6.68 -0.83 9.21
CA ILE A 7 7.65 -1.59 8.43
C ILE A 7 7.02 -2.87 7.88
N ILE A 8 6.27 -3.61 8.68
CA ILE A 8 5.59 -4.83 8.25
C ILE A 8 4.62 -4.51 7.11
N ASN A 9 3.82 -3.45 7.24
CA ASN A 9 2.88 -3.06 6.19
C ASN A 9 3.58 -2.63 4.89
N LEU A 10 4.70 -1.90 4.97
CA LEU A 10 5.49 -1.51 3.81
C LEU A 10 6.11 -2.72 3.10
N LYS A 11 6.65 -3.69 3.87
CA LYS A 11 7.17 -4.96 3.33
C LYS A 11 6.09 -5.82 2.68
N ILE A 12 4.87 -5.80 3.23
CA ILE A 12 3.74 -6.50 2.61
C ILE A 12 3.33 -5.81 1.30
N LEU A 13 3.36 -4.49 1.24
CA LEU A 13 3.13 -3.76 0.00
C LEU A 13 4.19 -4.10 -1.03
N GLU A 14 5.47 -4.03 -0.69
CA GLU A 14 6.58 -4.40 -1.59
C GLU A 14 6.37 -5.78 -2.23
N LYS A 15 5.90 -6.77 -1.46
CA LYS A 15 5.68 -8.16 -1.92
C LYS A 15 4.42 -8.36 -2.76
N LEU A 16 3.63 -7.31 -2.99
CA LEU A 16 2.39 -7.44 -3.72
C LEU A 16 2.65 -7.61 -5.22
N ASP A 17 2.25 -8.75 -5.78
CA ASP A 17 2.39 -9.07 -7.20
C ASP A 17 1.18 -8.65 -8.05
N LYS A 18 1.41 -8.61 -9.37
CA LYS A 18 0.35 -8.41 -10.36
C LYS A 18 -0.75 -9.47 -10.19
N ASN A 19 -2.00 -9.06 -10.34
CA ASN A 19 -3.21 -9.86 -10.17
C ASN A 19 -3.51 -10.29 -8.72
N GLN A 20 -2.73 -9.86 -7.73
CA GLN A 20 -3.02 -10.07 -6.32
C GLN A 20 -3.86 -8.92 -5.75
N LYS A 21 -4.73 -9.25 -4.80
CA LYS A 21 -5.54 -8.26 -4.09
C LYS A 21 -5.01 -8.06 -2.69
N LEU A 22 -5.11 -6.82 -2.23
CA LEU A 22 -4.81 -6.43 -0.87
C LEU A 22 -6.08 -6.52 -0.01
N VAL A 23 -5.95 -7.11 1.18
CA VAL A 23 -6.96 -7.19 2.23
C VAL A 23 -6.52 -6.34 3.41
N THR A 24 -7.44 -5.52 3.93
CA THR A 24 -7.18 -4.53 4.98
C THR A 24 -7.84 -4.84 6.32
N ARG A 25 -8.10 -6.11 6.59
CA ARG A 25 -8.73 -6.52 7.85
C ARG A 25 -7.71 -6.47 8.99
N GLY A 26 -7.93 -5.55 9.93
CA GLY A 26 -7.12 -5.41 11.15
C GLY A 26 -5.96 -4.40 11.04
N SER A 27 -4.95 -4.57 11.87
CA SER A 27 -3.79 -3.66 11.93
C SER A 27 -2.86 -3.84 10.73
N TYR A 28 -2.68 -5.08 10.27
CA TYR A 28 -1.78 -5.43 9.16
C TYR A 28 -2.51 -5.61 7.83
N LEU A 29 -1.84 -5.20 6.76
CA LEU A 29 -2.18 -5.56 5.39
C LEU A 29 -1.97 -7.06 5.18
N ASN A 30 -2.77 -7.66 4.31
CA ASN A 30 -2.59 -9.04 3.90
C ASN A 30 -2.79 -9.17 2.39
N ILE A 31 -2.08 -10.12 1.78
CA ILE A 31 -2.25 -10.46 0.37
C ILE A 31 -3.29 -11.58 0.28
N GLU A 32 -4.33 -11.39 -0.53
CA GLU A 32 -5.37 -12.40 -0.73
C GLU A 32 -4.78 -13.61 -1.47
N ASN A 33 -4.69 -14.76 -0.78
CA ASN A 33 -4.42 -16.03 -1.44
C ASN A 33 -5.57 -16.37 -2.41
N ARG A 34 -5.26 -16.96 -3.57
CA ARG A 34 -6.24 -17.30 -4.61
C ARG A 34 -7.45 -18.02 -3.99
N SER A 35 -8.58 -17.33 -3.93
CA SER A 35 -9.80 -17.84 -3.35
C SER A 35 -10.62 -18.60 -4.41
N LEU A 36 -11.20 -19.74 -4.02
CA LEU A 36 -12.10 -20.57 -4.84
C LEU A 36 -13.52 -19.97 -4.96
N VAL A 37 -13.73 -18.72 -4.53
CA VAL A 37 -15.05 -18.09 -4.42
C VAL A 37 -15.58 -17.61 -5.78
N PRO A 38 -16.86 -17.91 -6.12
CA PRO A 38 -17.49 -17.52 -7.39
C PRO A 38 -17.46 -16.02 -7.69
N GLU A 39 -17.33 -15.70 -8.98
CA GLU A 39 -17.06 -14.34 -9.49
C GLU A 39 -18.18 -13.31 -9.19
N PHE A 40 -19.43 -13.74 -9.06
CA PHE A 40 -20.57 -12.86 -8.79
C PHE A 40 -20.57 -12.31 -7.36
N VAL A 41 -20.25 -13.13 -6.35
CA VAL A 41 -20.07 -12.68 -4.94
C VAL A 41 -18.84 -11.79 -4.84
N ARG A 42 -17.79 -12.13 -5.62
CA ARG A 42 -16.58 -11.30 -5.76
C ARG A 42 -16.88 -9.92 -6.35
N ARG A 43 -17.90 -9.74 -7.20
CA ARG A 43 -18.26 -8.46 -7.84
C ARG A 43 -18.96 -7.47 -6.89
N TRP A 44 -19.85 -7.94 -6.01
CA TRP A 44 -20.57 -7.06 -5.08
C TRP A 44 -19.67 -6.59 -3.94
N ASN A 45 -18.88 -7.50 -3.34
CA ASN A 45 -17.95 -7.18 -2.26
C ASN A 45 -16.68 -6.42 -2.73
N ARG A 46 -16.57 -6.14 -4.04
CA ARG A 46 -15.35 -5.60 -4.67
C ARG A 46 -15.23 -4.08 -4.59
N GLN A 47 -16.32 -3.33 -4.48
CA GLN A 47 -16.25 -1.85 -4.48
C GLN A 47 -15.86 -1.27 -3.12
N ASP A 48 -16.51 -1.70 -2.02
CA ASP A 48 -16.18 -1.19 -0.67
C ASP A 48 -14.75 -1.55 -0.25
N ASN A 49 -14.30 -2.78 -0.56
CA ASN A 49 -12.95 -3.21 -0.17
C ASN A 49 -11.83 -2.40 -0.87
N ARG A 50 -12.06 -1.89 -2.10
CA ARG A 50 -11.04 -1.08 -2.81
C ARG A 50 -10.80 0.26 -2.13
N HIS A 51 -11.89 0.91 -1.71
CA HIS A 51 -11.79 2.22 -1.05
C HIS A 51 -11.01 2.10 0.27
N GLU A 52 -11.36 1.10 1.08
CA GLU A 52 -10.67 0.82 2.35
C GLU A 52 -9.22 0.39 2.13
N SER A 53 -8.92 -0.41 1.10
CA SER A 53 -7.54 -0.73 0.71
C SER A 53 -6.70 0.50 0.45
N ILE A 54 -7.17 1.39 -0.42
CA ILE A 54 -6.43 2.60 -0.76
C ILE A 54 -6.29 3.53 0.46
N LYS A 55 -7.34 3.62 1.29
CA LYS A 55 -7.33 4.44 2.51
C LYS A 55 -6.27 3.94 3.51
N LYS A 56 -6.21 2.62 3.75
CA LYS A 56 -5.19 2.02 4.62
C LYS A 56 -3.78 2.20 4.05
N ILE A 57 -3.57 2.01 2.74
CA ILE A 57 -2.27 2.26 2.10
C ILE A 57 -1.83 3.71 2.35
N ASN A 58 -2.71 4.68 2.10
CA ASN A 58 -2.42 6.09 2.35
C ASN A 58 -2.06 6.36 3.83
N SER A 59 -2.78 5.74 4.78
CA SER A 59 -2.45 5.84 6.20
C SER A 59 -1.05 5.30 6.50
N VAL A 60 -0.70 4.10 6.02
CA VAL A 60 0.64 3.51 6.20
C VAL A 60 1.72 4.43 5.66
N ILE A 61 1.53 4.97 4.45
CA ILE A 61 2.47 5.92 3.82
C ILE A 61 2.63 7.18 4.69
N ASN A 62 1.53 7.76 5.18
CA ASN A 62 1.58 8.95 6.04
C ASN A 62 2.34 8.70 7.34
N PHE A 63 2.08 7.56 7.99
CA PHE A 63 2.78 7.20 9.22
C PHE A 63 4.28 6.96 8.97
N ALA A 64 4.65 6.34 7.85
CA ALA A 64 6.04 6.17 7.46
C ALA A 64 6.74 7.52 7.22
N MET A 65 6.10 8.44 6.50
CA MET A 65 6.63 9.78 6.25
C MET A 65 6.79 10.58 7.55
N ALA A 66 5.81 10.50 8.46
CA ALA A 66 5.88 11.13 9.78
C ALA A 66 7.05 10.58 10.59
N TYR A 67 7.20 9.25 10.65
CA TYR A 67 8.31 8.60 11.34
C TYR A 67 9.68 9.06 10.82
N ILE A 68 9.88 9.08 9.50
CA ILE A 68 11.12 9.54 8.85
C ILE A 68 11.39 11.04 9.10
N LYS A 69 10.37 11.86 9.32
CA LYS A 69 10.52 13.28 9.67
C LYS A 69 10.89 13.47 11.14
N GLU A 70 10.25 12.71 12.02
CA GLU A 70 10.46 12.78 13.48
C GLU A 70 11.82 12.17 13.90
N HIS A 71 12.32 11.19 13.14
CA HIS A 71 13.54 10.45 13.45
C HIS A 71 14.52 10.47 12.26
N PRO A 72 15.10 11.63 11.90
CA PRO A 72 15.99 11.75 10.74
C PRO A 72 17.29 10.96 10.88
N ASP A 73 17.76 10.74 12.10
CA ASP A 73 19.03 10.05 12.41
C ASP A 73 18.84 8.59 12.85
N ASP A 74 17.63 8.03 12.69
CA ASP A 74 17.40 6.62 13.05
C ASP A 74 18.14 5.68 12.09
N THR A 75 19.12 4.98 12.65
CA THR A 75 19.93 3.97 11.94
C THR A 75 19.44 2.54 12.19
N THR A 76 18.46 2.36 13.07
CA THR A 76 17.92 1.06 13.47
C THR A 76 17.06 0.47 12.35
N PHE A 77 16.20 1.29 11.76
CA PHE A 77 15.26 0.87 10.74
C PHE A 77 15.34 1.77 9.51
N ASN A 78 15.64 1.18 8.35
CA ASN A 78 15.64 1.92 7.09
C ASN A 78 14.21 2.09 6.52
N VAL A 79 13.38 2.86 7.24
CA VAL A 79 11.98 3.10 6.85
C VAL A 79 11.90 3.83 5.51
N LYS A 80 12.90 4.67 5.16
CA LYS A 80 12.98 5.35 3.86
C LYS A 80 13.06 4.33 2.71
N GLU A 81 13.94 3.34 2.83
CA GLU A 81 14.07 2.26 1.84
C GLU A 81 12.79 1.40 1.74
N TYR A 82 12.18 1.02 2.87
CA TYR A 82 10.93 0.25 2.82
C TYR A 82 9.78 1.04 2.18
N LEU A 83 9.72 2.35 2.40
CA LEU A 83 8.74 3.22 1.76
C LEU A 83 8.98 3.30 0.26
N GLU A 84 10.22 3.43 -0.18
CA GLU A 84 10.59 3.45 -1.59
C GLU A 84 10.22 2.13 -2.29
N ASN A 85 10.62 0.99 -1.71
CA ASN A 85 10.36 -0.34 -2.28
C ASN A 85 8.86 -0.66 -2.38
N SER A 86 8.04 -0.08 -1.49
CA SER A 86 6.59 -0.26 -1.53
C SER A 86 5.93 0.27 -2.82
N LYS A 87 6.58 1.21 -3.54
CA LYS A 87 6.10 1.73 -4.84
C LYS A 87 5.90 0.61 -5.87
N THR A 88 6.75 -0.42 -5.84
CA THR A 88 6.64 -1.59 -6.74
C THR A 88 5.31 -2.30 -6.55
N GLY A 89 4.94 -2.56 -5.30
CA GLY A 89 3.64 -3.15 -4.94
C GLY A 89 2.45 -2.29 -5.33
N ILE A 90 2.52 -0.98 -5.10
CA ILE A 90 1.46 -0.04 -5.49
C ILE A 90 1.27 -0.03 -7.01
N SER A 91 2.37 -0.12 -7.77
CA SER A 91 2.35 -0.23 -9.23
C SER A 91 1.71 -1.54 -9.71
N ASN A 92 2.05 -2.66 -9.06
CA ASN A 92 1.41 -3.96 -9.32
C ASN A 92 -0.09 -3.96 -8.97
N LEU A 93 -0.49 -3.25 -7.91
CA LEU A 93 -1.90 -3.08 -7.56
C LEU A 93 -2.64 -2.22 -8.59
N LYS A 94 -1.98 -1.19 -9.14
CA LYS A 94 -2.51 -0.37 -10.23
C LYS A 94 -2.77 -1.22 -11.47
N GLU A 95 -1.84 -2.08 -11.87
CA GLU A 95 -2.06 -3.02 -12.98
C GLU A 95 -3.24 -3.97 -12.70
N THR A 96 -3.33 -4.48 -11.47
CA THR A 96 -4.44 -5.35 -11.03
C THR A 96 -5.80 -4.67 -11.13
N TYR A 97 -5.85 -3.35 -10.97
CA TYR A 97 -7.06 -2.55 -11.10
C TYR A 97 -7.13 -1.71 -12.39
N SER A 98 -6.36 -2.07 -13.41
CA SER A 98 -6.22 -1.33 -14.68
C SER A 98 -7.54 -0.93 -15.35
N ILE A 99 -8.60 -1.72 -15.17
CA ILE A 99 -9.95 -1.43 -15.69
C ILE A 99 -10.70 -0.32 -14.94
N CYS A 100 -10.16 0.19 -13.82
CA CYS A 100 -10.82 1.16 -12.96
C CYS A 100 -10.01 2.45 -12.88
N THR A 101 -10.28 3.40 -13.77
CA THR A 101 -9.59 4.70 -13.88
C THR A 101 -9.46 5.42 -12.54
N GLN A 102 -10.55 5.52 -11.77
CA GLN A 102 -10.53 6.18 -10.46
C GLN A 102 -9.56 5.50 -9.48
N THR A 103 -9.50 4.17 -9.48
CA THR A 103 -8.57 3.44 -8.59
C THR A 103 -7.13 3.67 -9.04
N CYS A 104 -6.86 3.60 -10.34
CA CYS A 104 -5.55 3.89 -10.91
C CYS A 104 -5.08 5.30 -10.53
N SER A 105 -5.89 6.32 -10.76
CA SER A 105 -5.53 7.72 -10.41
C SER A 105 -5.27 7.91 -8.93
N ARG A 106 -6.02 7.24 -8.04
CA ARG A 106 -5.75 7.30 -6.59
C ARG A 106 -4.42 6.64 -6.23
N LEU A 107 -4.05 5.55 -6.90
CA LEU A 107 -2.75 4.90 -6.68
C LEU A 107 -1.59 5.74 -7.24
N ASP A 108 -1.81 6.41 -8.38
CA ASP A 108 -0.84 7.36 -8.95
C ASP A 108 -0.53 8.50 -7.99
N VAL A 109 -1.56 9.12 -7.41
CA VAL A 109 -1.38 10.16 -6.38
C VAL A 109 -0.58 9.66 -5.18
N LEU A 110 -0.70 8.39 -4.80
CA LEU A 110 0.11 7.82 -3.72
C LEU A 110 1.57 7.64 -4.11
N ILE A 111 1.84 7.23 -5.36
CA ILE A 111 3.20 7.13 -5.89
C ILE A 111 3.85 8.51 -5.97
N ASP A 112 3.15 9.50 -6.53
CA ASP A 112 3.63 10.88 -6.63
C ASP A 112 3.95 11.46 -5.25
N LYS A 113 3.08 11.20 -4.27
CA LYS A 113 3.30 11.61 -2.88
C LYS A 113 4.56 11.01 -2.27
N ILE A 114 4.86 9.74 -2.57
CA ILE A 114 6.12 9.10 -2.13
C ILE A 114 7.31 9.75 -2.84
N ASN A 115 7.26 9.93 -4.16
CA ASN A 115 8.36 10.51 -4.92
C ASN A 115 8.69 11.93 -4.45
N ASN A 116 7.70 12.82 -4.34
CA ASN A 116 7.91 14.19 -3.88
C ASN A 116 8.55 14.23 -2.48
N PHE A 117 8.12 13.34 -1.57
CA PHE A 117 8.70 13.26 -0.23
C PHE A 117 10.16 12.77 -0.22
N LEU A 118 10.53 11.87 -1.14
CA LEU A 118 11.88 11.34 -1.24
C LEU A 118 12.83 12.28 -1.99
N GLU A 119 12.31 13.11 -2.91
CA GLU A 119 13.07 14.14 -3.65
C GLU A 119 13.35 15.39 -2.80
N ASP A 120 12.46 15.75 -1.87
CA ASP A 120 12.61 16.89 -0.95
C ASP A 120 13.68 16.67 0.16
N LYS A 121 14.41 15.53 0.17
CA LYS A 121 15.43 15.17 1.18
C LYS A 121 16.65 14.47 0.57
#